data_AF-A0A5K0YAZ3-F1
#
_entry.id   AF-A0A5K0YAZ3-F1
#
_cell.length_a   1.000
_cell.length_b   1.000
_cell.length_c   1.000
_cell.angle_alpha   90.00
_cell.angle_beta   90.00
_cell.angle_gamma   90.00
#
_symmetry.space_group_name_H-M   'P 1'
#
loop_
_entity.id
_entity.type
_entity.pdbx_description
1 polymer ?
#
loop_
_entity_poly.entity_id
_entity_poly.type
_entity_poly.pdbx_seq_one_letter_code
_entity_poly.pdbx_strand_id
1 'polypeptide(L)' 'GRLSWDQVLRYTKLLKRYVSLYASLLRSNLDRSLIDDHKEIEELDRQLDVEVIVQW' A
#
# COMPACT_ATOMS: atom_id res chain seq x y z
N GLY A 1 7.25 -19.00 -3.39
CA GLY A 1 6.22 -19.86 -4.06
C GLY A 1 5.63 -19.11 -5.25
N ARG A 2 4.95 -19.76 -6.20
CA ARG A 2 4.24 -19.03 -7.28
C ARG A 2 2.90 -18.50 -6.72
N LEU A 3 2.71 -17.18 -6.77
CA LEU A 3 1.43 -16.53 -6.47
C LEU A 3 0.33 -17.06 -7.38
N SER A 4 -0.86 -17.31 -6.84
CA SER A 4 -2.05 -17.53 -7.66
C SER A 4 -2.50 -16.21 -8.29
N TRP A 5 -3.21 -16.27 -9.42
CA TRP A 5 -3.74 -15.07 -10.08
C TRP A 5 -4.66 -14.24 -9.16
N ASP A 6 -5.43 -14.89 -8.29
CA ASP A 6 -6.23 -14.22 -7.28
C ASP A 6 -5.38 -13.43 -6.28
N GLN A 7 -4.24 -13.99 -5.86
CA GLN A 7 -3.31 -13.28 -4.98
C GLN A 7 -2.67 -12.09 -5.70
N VAL A 8 -2.22 -12.28 -6.95
CA VAL A 8 -1.67 -11.19 -7.77
C VAL A 8 -2.70 -10.06 -7.92
N LEU A 9 -3.96 -10.39 -8.20
CA LEU A 9 -5.02 -9.41 -8.39
C LEU A 9 -5.34 -8.67 -7.08
N ARG A 10 -5.38 -9.37 -5.94
CA ARG A 10 -5.57 -8.74 -4.62
C ARG A 10 -4.43 -7.79 -4.29
N TYR A 11 -3.18 -8.24 -4.43
CA TYR A 11 -1.99 -7.42 -4.20
C TYR A 11 -1.98 -6.16 -5.07
N THR A 12 -2.25 -6.32 -6.37
CA THR A 12 -2.29 -5.20 -7.31
C THR A 12 -3.38 -4.19 -6.94
N LYS A 13 -4.52 -4.63 -6.40
CA LYS A 13 -5.58 -3.74 -5.91
C LYS A 13 -5.14 -2.98 -4.66
N LEU A 14 -4.50 -3.65 -3.69
CA LEU A 14 -3.97 -3.03 -2.48
C LEU A 14 -2.92 -1.97 -2.84
N LEU A 15 -1.94 -2.33 -3.67
CA LEU A 15 -0.89 -1.42 -4.13
C LEU A 15 -1.47 -0.21 -4.86
N LYS A 16 -2.46 -0.41 -5.74
CA LYS A 16 -3.13 0.70 -6.43
C LYS A 16 -3.80 1.65 -5.44
N ARG A 17 -4.51 1.12 -4.42
CA ARG A 17 -5.16 1.93 -3.40
C ARG A 17 -4.13 2.72 -2.59
N TYR A 18 -3.06 2.06 -2.15
CA TYR A 18 -1.95 2.67 -1.44
C TYR A 18 -1.36 3.86 -2.20
N VAL A 19 -0.89 3.65 -3.42
CA VAL A 19 -0.24 4.69 -4.23
C VAL A 19 -1.21 5.86 -4.50
N SER A 20 -2.47 5.56 -4.79
CA SER A 20 -3.49 6.59 -5.06
C SER A 20 -3.76 7.46 -3.84
N LEU A 21 -3.89 6.85 -2.66
CA LEU A 21 -4.12 7.56 -1.41
C LEU A 21 -2.90 8.38 -0.99
N TYR A 22 -1.72 7.76 -1.02
CA TYR A 22 -0.45 8.41 -0.66
C TYR A 22 -0.21 9.65 -1.54
N ALA A 23 -0.37 9.52 -2.86
CA ALA A 23 -0.22 10.64 -3.79
C ALA A 23 -1.25 11.75 -3.55
N SER A 24 -2.50 11.39 -3.20
CA SER A 24 -3.53 12.37 -2.88
C SER A 24 -3.21 13.16 -1.62
N LEU A 25 -2.68 12.49 -0.59
CA LEU A 25 -2.26 13.12 0.66
C LEU A 25 -1.06 14.05 0.46
N LEU A 26 -0.05 13.62 -0.30
CA LEU A 26 1.08 14.50 -0.67
C LEU A 26 0.62 15.72 -1.47
N ARG A 27 -0.30 15.54 -2.43
CA ARG A 27 -0.84 16.69 -3.19
C ARG A 27 -1.62 17.66 -2.33
N SER A 28 -2.25 17.21 -1.25
CA SER A 28 -2.99 18.07 -0.34
C SER A 28 -2.10 18.93 0.55
N ASN A 29 -0.83 18.55 0.72
CA ASN A 29 0.11 19.28 1.58
C ASN A 29 1.53 19.22 1.00
N LEU A 30 1.88 20.21 0.17
CA LEU A 30 3.13 20.23 -0.62
C LEU A 30 4.39 20.41 0.23
N ASP A 31 4.26 20.91 1.45
CA ASP A 31 5.37 21.03 2.41
C ASP A 31 5.76 19.68 3.02
N ARG A 32 4.92 18.67 2.81
CA ARG A 32 5.08 17.34 3.39
C ARG A 32 5.80 16.41 2.41
N SER A 33 6.94 15.86 2.85
CA SER A 33 7.74 14.91 2.08
C SER A 33 7.39 13.44 2.34
N LEU A 34 6.73 13.16 3.46
CA LEU A 34 6.42 11.80 3.93
C LEU A 34 5.05 11.77 4.62
N ILE A 35 4.24 10.76 4.32
CA ILE A 35 2.99 10.44 5.01
C ILE A 35 3.22 9.25 5.94
N ASP A 36 3.30 9.50 7.24
CA ASP A 36 3.59 8.53 8.31
C ASP A 36 2.58 8.56 9.48
N ASP A 37 1.71 9.57 9.52
CA ASP A 37 0.67 9.75 10.54
C ASP A 37 -0.74 9.34 10.06
N HIS A 38 -0.86 8.86 8.82
CA HIS A 38 -2.14 8.52 8.23
C HIS A 38 -2.48 7.05 8.48
N LYS A 39 -3.42 6.80 9.39
CA LYS A 39 -3.82 5.45 9.83
C LYS A 39 -4.18 4.49 8.69
N GLU A 40 -4.80 4.97 7.61
CA GLU A 40 -5.14 4.11 6.46
C GLU A 40 -3.89 3.71 5.65
N ILE A 41 -2.86 4.58 5.60
CA ILE A 41 -1.58 4.23 4.97
C ILE A 41 -0.88 3.17 5.81
N GLU A 42 -0.83 3.36 7.13
CA GLU A 42 -0.25 2.38 8.06
C GLU A 42 -0.93 1.00 7.97
N GLU A 43 -2.26 0.97 7.87
CA GLU A 43 -3.00 -0.28 7.71
C GLU A 43 -2.73 -0.95 6.35
N LEU A 44 -2.62 -0.17 5.27
CA LEU A 44 -2.26 -0.69 3.96
C LEU A 44 -0.82 -1.21 3.91
N ASP A 45 0.12 -0.54 4.58
CA ASP A 45 1.51 -0.99 4.72
C ASP A 45 1.56 -2.34 5.42
N ARG A 46 0.84 -2.51 6.54
CA ARG A 46 0.75 -3.79 7.26
C ARG A 46 0.18 -4.90 6.40
N GLN A 47 -0.87 -4.63 5.62
CA GLN A 47 -1.47 -5.63 4.73
C GLN A 47 -0.50 -6.02 3.60
N LEU A 48 0.20 -5.06 3.01
CA LEU A 48 1.20 -5.30 1.98
C LEU A 48 2.40 -6.08 2.53
N ASP A 49 2.90 -5.74 3.72
CA ASP A 49 4.03 -6.43 4.36
C ASP A 49 3.70 -7.87 4.74
N VAL A 50 2.52 -8.13 5.31
CA VAL A 50 2.09 -9.50 5.65
C VAL A 50 1.96 -10.34 4.37
N GLU A 51 1.41 -9.78 3.29
CA GLU A 51 1.31 -10.50 2.02
C GLU A 51 2.69 -10.73 1.36
N VAL A 52 3.66 -9.81 1.53
CA VAL A 52 5.02 -9.97 1.01
C VAL A 52 5.81 -10.99 1.84
N ILE A 53 5.74 -10.95 3.18
CA ILE A 53 6.47 -11.87 4.08
C ILE A 53 6.04 -13.33 3.89
N VAL A 54 4.76 -13.59 3.58
CA VAL A 54 4.28 -14.96 3.31
C VAL A 54 4.82 -15.55 2.00
N GLN A 55 5.48 -14.76 1.16
CA GLN A 55 5.93 -15.17 -0.19
C GLN A 55 7.44 -15.41 -0.34
N TRP A 56 8.26 -15.00 0.65
CA TRP A 56 9.72 -15.22 0.67
C TRP A 56 10.10 -16.56 1.29
#